data_AF-B7N4S5-F1
#
_entry.id   AF-B7N4S5-F1
#
_cell.length_a   1.000
_cell.length_b   1.000
_cell.length_c   1.000
_cell.angle_alpha   90.00
_cell.angle_beta   90.00
_cell.angle_gamma   90.00
#
_symmetry.space_group_name_H-M   'P 1'
#
loop_
_entity.id
_entity.type
_entity.pdbx_description
1 polymer ?
#
loop_
_entity_poly.entity_id
_entity_poly.type
_entity_poly.pdbx_seq_one_letter_code
_entity_poly.pdbx_strand_id
1 'polypeptide(L)' 'MLTLPHFQFIYALMGAERILFSVDYPYQTLDGVKTFIDSLPVNKAEKEAIAFRNAERLLGITV' A
#
# COMPACT_ATOMS: atom_id res chain seq x y z
N MET A 1 -1.64 -9.14 -8.22
CA MET A 1 -2.66 -8.38 -8.98
C MET A 1 -3.06 -7.16 -8.15
N LEU A 2 -2.72 -5.95 -8.63
CA LEU A 2 -3.07 -4.69 -7.97
C LEU A 2 -4.30 -4.11 -8.68
N THR A 3 -5.42 -3.95 -7.97
CA THR A 3 -6.65 -3.42 -8.57
C THR A 3 -7.34 -2.45 -7.63
N LEU A 4 -7.97 -1.44 -8.23
CA LEU A 4 -8.65 -0.39 -7.46
C LEU A 4 -9.88 -0.88 -6.69
N PRO A 5 -10.75 -1.78 -7.22
CA PRO A 5 -11.95 -2.22 -6.49
C PRO A 5 -11.62 -2.98 -5.20
N HIS A 6 -10.63 -3.88 -5.23
CA HIS A 6 -10.21 -4.62 -4.03
C HIS A 6 -9.61 -3.67 -2.98
N PHE A 7 -8.79 -2.71 -3.42
CA PHE A 7 -8.27 -1.68 -2.52
C PHE A 7 -9.39 -0.90 -1.85
N GLN A 8 -10.37 -0.39 -2.61
CA GLN A 8 -11.46 0.41 -2.08
C GLN A 8 -12.29 -0.35 -1.04
N PHE A 9 -12.58 -1.62 -1.28
CA PHE A 9 -13.29 -2.47 -0.32
C PHE A 9 -12.51 -2.63 0.99
N ILE A 10 -11.23 -3.01 0.91
CA ILE A 10 -10.38 -3.21 2.10
C ILE A 10 -10.18 -1.90 2.85
N TYR A 11 -9.93 -0.81 2.13
CA TYR A 11 -9.76 0.52 2.70
C TYR A 11 -11.00 0.98 3.46
N ALA A 12 -12.20 0.81 2.88
CA ALA A 12 -13.45 1.19 3.54
C ALA A 12 -13.71 0.41 4.83
N LEU A 13 -13.26 -0.85 4.91
CA LEU A 13 -13.46 -1.70 6.07
C LEU A 13 -12.38 -1.52 7.17
N MET A 14 -11.12 -1.35 6.76
CA MET A 14 -9.97 -1.45 7.65
C MET A 14 -9.29 -0.10 7.95
N GLY A 15 -9.44 0.88 7.06
CA GLY A 15 -8.69 2.14 7.09
C GLY A 15 -7.22 2.00 6.65
N ALA A 16 -6.58 3.12 6.31
CA ALA A 16 -5.21 3.15 5.80
C ALA A 16 -4.17 2.54 6.76
N GLU A 17 -4.30 2.78 8.07
CA GLU A 17 -3.34 2.37 9.12
C GLU A 17 -3.20 0.85 9.30
N ARG A 18 -4.07 0.07 8.66
CA ARG A 18 -4.12 -1.41 8.74
C ARG A 18 -3.75 -2.09 7.42
N ILE A 19 -3.24 -1.33 6.44
CA ILE A 19 -2.87 -1.84 5.12
C ILE A 19 -1.35 -1.67 4.93
N LEU A 20 -0.69 -2.74 4.49
CA LEU A 20 0.73 -2.75 4.10
C LEU A 20 0.84 -3.03 2.62
N PHE A 21 1.81 -2.38 1.97
CA PHE A 21 2.14 -2.69 0.58
C PHE A 21 3.17 -3.81 0.46
N SER A 22 2.99 -4.68 -0.53
CA SER A 22 3.93 -5.72 -0.93
C SER A 22 3.73 -6.04 -2.42
N VAL A 23 4.77 -6.58 -3.07
CA VAL A 23 4.75 -6.90 -4.50
C VAL A 23 4.73 -8.41 -4.77
N ASP A 24 5.25 -9.23 -3.84
CA ASP A 24 5.43 -10.69 -4.03
C ASP A 24 6.48 -11.04 -5.11
N TYR A 25 7.59 -10.30 -5.14
CA TYR A 25 8.75 -10.61 -5.98
C TYR A 25 9.47 -11.88 -5.45
N PRO A 26 9.95 -12.80 -6.32
CA PRO A 26 10.02 -12.73 -7.79
C PRO A 26 8.82 -13.33 -8.54
N TYR A 27 7.72 -13.67 -7.86
CA TYR A 27 6.54 -14.26 -8.49
C TYR A 27 5.69 -13.24 -9.26
N GLN A 28 5.78 -11.96 -8.89
CA GLN A 28 5.21 -10.83 -9.63
C GLN A 28 6.31 -9.86 -10.10
N THR A 29 6.06 -9.15 -11.20
CA THR A 29 6.98 -8.12 -11.72
C THR A 29 6.81 -6.80 -10.95
N LEU A 30 7.84 -5.94 -11.03
CA LEU A 30 7.79 -4.59 -10.45
C LEU A 30 7.03 -3.58 -11.34
N ASP A 31 6.52 -4.01 -12.49
CA ASP A 31 5.88 -3.12 -13.46
C ASP A 31 4.56 -2.58 -12.91
N GLY A 32 4.38 -1.25 -13.00
CA GLY A 32 3.14 -0.60 -12.58
C GLY A 32 2.92 -0.53 -11.06
N VAL A 33 3.82 -1.08 -10.24
CA VAL A 33 3.77 -1.03 -8.76
C VAL A 33 3.68 0.40 -8.25
N LYS A 34 4.61 1.27 -8.70
CA LYS A 34 4.61 2.68 -8.33
C LYS A 34 3.36 3.40 -8.82
N THR A 35 3.00 3.17 -10.09
CA THR A 35 1.82 3.76 -10.71
C THR A 35 0.53 3.42 -9.95
N PHE A 36 0.41 2.18 -9.45
CA PHE A 36 -0.74 1.76 -8.65
C PHE A 36 -0.84 2.56 -7.36
N ILE A 37 0.24 2.65 -6.57
CA ILE A 37 0.28 3.45 -5.33
C ILE A 37 -0.05 4.92 -5.60
N ASP A 38 0.54 5.49 -6.66
CA ASP A 38 0.30 6.88 -7.05
C ASP A 38 -1.17 7.11 -7.44
N SER A 39 -1.83 6.11 -8.02
CA SER A 39 -3.24 6.17 -8.44
C SER A 39 -4.27 6.00 -7.31
N LEU A 40 -3.85 5.61 -6.09
CA LEU A 40 -4.81 5.37 -5.01
C LEU A 40 -5.61 6.66 -4.68
N PRO A 41 -6.95 6.60 -4.56
CA PRO A 41 -7.81 7.76 -4.33
C PRO A 41 -7.85 8.10 -2.83
N VAL A 42 -6.68 8.26 -2.21
CA VAL A 42 -6.49 8.59 -0.80
C VAL A 42 -5.52 9.76 -0.67
N ASN A 43 -5.49 10.40 0.50
CA ASN A 43 -4.63 11.56 0.70
C ASN A 43 -3.14 11.17 0.75
N LYS A 44 -2.24 12.17 0.69
CA LYS A 44 -0.79 11.91 0.66
C LYS A 44 -0.30 11.14 1.89
N ALA A 45 -0.76 11.50 3.08
CA ALA A 45 -0.34 10.83 4.32
C ALA A 45 -0.77 9.35 4.33
N GLU A 46 -1.96 9.05 3.82
CA GLU A 46 -2.47 7.67 3.70
C GLU A 46 -1.68 6.86 2.67
N LYS A 47 -1.26 7.48 1.55
CA LYS A 47 -0.35 6.83 0.60
C LYS A 47 0.98 6.48 1.26
N GLU A 48 1.57 7.40 2.01
CA GLU A 48 2.82 7.16 2.74
C GLU A 48 2.65 6.08 3.83
N ALA A 49 1.51 6.06 4.52
CA ALA A 49 1.16 5.03 5.49
C ALA A 49 1.18 3.64 4.86
N ILE A 50 0.45 3.47 3.77
CA ILE A 50 0.33 2.19 3.04
C ILE A 50 1.67 1.79 2.42
N ALA A 51 2.39 2.74 1.82
CA ALA A 51 3.61 2.48 1.08
C ALA A 51 4.79 2.12 1.99
N PHE A 52 4.91 2.72 3.18
CA PHE A 52 6.05 2.45 4.06
C PHE A 52 5.82 2.72 5.56
N ARG A 53 5.11 3.77 6.00
CA ARG A 53 5.08 4.12 7.45
C ARG A 53 4.42 3.05 8.32
N ASN A 54 3.39 2.37 7.83
CA ASN A 54 2.77 1.27 8.56
C ASN A 54 3.73 0.10 8.74
N ALA A 55 4.54 -0.21 7.71
CA ALA A 55 5.54 -1.26 7.78
C ALA A 55 6.67 -0.85 8.73
N GLU A 56 7.15 0.39 8.66
CA GLU A 56 8.15 0.92 9.60
C GLU A 56 7.70 0.79 11.05
N ARG A 57 6.47 1.23 11.34
CA ARG A 57 5.89 1.14 12.69
C ARG A 57 5.72 -0.31 13.16
N LEU A 58 5.23 -1.20 12.28
CA LEU A 58 4.99 -2.60 12.65
C LEU A 58 6.29 -3.38 12.86
N LEU A 59 7.29 -3.12 12.01
CA LEU A 59 8.54 -3.88 11.97
C LEU A 59 9.68 -3.22 12.77
N GLY A 60 9.45 -2.01 13.31
CA GLY A 60 10.46 -1.27 14.07
C GLY A 60 11.62 -0.75 13.20
N ILE A 61 11.33 -0.34 11.96
CA ILE A 61 12.35 0.21 11.05
C ILE A 61 12.54 1.69 11.36
N THR A 62 13.78 2.08 11.63
CA THR A 62 14.19 3.48 11.79
C THR A 62 14.92 3.93 10.54
N VAL A 63 14.53 5.08 9.98
CA VAL A 63 15.13 5.69 8.78
C VAL A 63 15.78 7.01 9.13
#